data_AF-A0A428UWX8-F1
#
_entry.id   AF-A0A428UWX8-F1
#
_cell.length_a   1.000
_cell.length_b   1.000
_cell.length_c   1.000
_cell.angle_alpha   90.00
_cell.angle_beta   90.00
_cell.angle_gamma   90.00
#
_symmetry.space_group_name_H-M   'P 1'
#
loop_
_entity.id
_entity.type
_entity.pdbx_description
1 polymer ?
#
loop_
_entity_poly.entity_id
_entity_poly.type
_entity_poly.pdbx_seq_one_letter_code
_entity_poly.pdbx_strand_id
1 'polypeptide(L)'
;MTATSAADLPPPPSADKINIAIADLVLYILLLFPVLRITWKHGKSGMVCWPIFISYFPLRFVSDAYQIANRNEPEIPNAVAIMTNAGSIACLSLTIIGLIYEVNVILPLPPKRWTERIMLAVTHLAMTAGIALATYGGSPKAGAKGGVVAENLNQTGNCLMMFTMIFGIGWWIWATQKRVMSLKSHPNFVPGKYLLLAACAALPFQLIRIGYNLTMAFTPYAVIDPFSGSFASRLLLMFGPQLCVAIAVTVGGWMSVGLVPAHALGQENQGFSRFRTPRPWV
;
A
#
# COMPACT_ATOMS: atom_id res chain seq x y z
N MET A 1 -40.87 0.77 37.80
CA MET A 1 -39.83 -0.02 37.11
C MET A 1 -40.15 0.02 35.63
N THR A 2 -39.49 0.89 34.89
CA THR A 2 -39.63 1.03 33.44
C THR A 2 -38.93 -0.13 32.77
N ALA A 3 -39.68 -0.94 32.01
CA ALA A 3 -39.14 -2.03 31.22
C ALA A 3 -38.34 -1.44 30.05
N THR A 4 -37.03 -1.60 30.07
CA THR A 4 -36.15 -1.36 28.93
C THR A 4 -36.49 -2.39 27.86
N SER A 5 -37.04 -1.93 26.74
CA SER A 5 -37.31 -2.77 25.57
C SER A 5 -36.01 -3.35 25.00
N ALA A 6 -36.07 -4.58 24.48
CA ALA A 6 -34.97 -5.30 23.84
C ALA A 6 -34.35 -4.60 22.60
N ALA A 7 -34.75 -3.36 22.30
CA ALA A 7 -34.22 -2.52 21.23
C ALA A 7 -33.01 -1.66 21.65
N ASP A 8 -32.65 -1.62 22.94
CA ASP A 8 -31.52 -0.81 23.47
C ASP A 8 -30.23 -1.63 23.69
N LEU A 9 -30.18 -2.89 23.26
CA LEU A 9 -28.94 -3.67 23.32
C LEU A 9 -28.16 -3.47 22.02
N PRO A 10 -26.88 -3.02 22.10
CA PRO A 10 -26.03 -2.97 20.91
C PRO A 10 -25.99 -4.38 20.28
N PRO A 11 -26.04 -4.48 18.94
CA PRO A 11 -26.02 -5.78 18.27
C PRO A 11 -24.82 -6.60 18.78
N PRO A 12 -24.98 -7.93 18.92
CA PRO A 12 -23.89 -8.77 19.41
C PRO A 12 -22.65 -8.54 18.53
N PRO A 13 -21.44 -8.42 19.12
CA PRO A 13 -20.20 -8.03 18.43
C PRO A 13 -19.83 -8.81 17.17
N SER A 14 -20.51 -9.92 16.85
CA SER A 14 -20.34 -10.71 15.62
C SER A 14 -21.01 -10.09 14.38
N ALA A 15 -22.18 -9.45 14.51
CA ALA A 15 -22.93 -8.93 13.36
C ALA A 15 -22.23 -7.72 12.72
N ASP A 16 -21.75 -6.78 13.53
CA ASP A 16 -21.08 -5.58 13.05
C ASP A 16 -19.74 -5.87 12.37
N LYS A 17 -19.01 -6.90 12.85
CA LYS A 17 -17.76 -7.37 12.24
C LYS A 17 -18.00 -7.90 10.83
N ILE A 18 -19.09 -8.64 10.62
CA ILE A 18 -19.49 -9.18 9.31
C ILE A 18 -19.96 -8.05 8.39
N ASN A 19 -20.71 -7.08 8.91
CA ASN A 19 -21.17 -5.92 8.15
C ASN A 19 -20.00 -5.08 7.62
N ILE A 20 -18.91 -4.90 8.41
CA ILE A 20 -17.68 -4.29 7.91
C ILE A 20 -17.11 -5.10 6.75
N ALA A 21 -16.94 -6.42 6.91
CA ALA A 21 -16.34 -7.26 5.87
C ALA A 21 -17.14 -7.21 4.55
N ILE A 22 -18.47 -7.15 4.63
CA ILE A 22 -19.35 -6.99 3.46
C ILE A 22 -19.17 -5.61 2.83
N ALA A 23 -19.22 -4.54 3.64
CA ALA A 23 -19.02 -3.17 3.14
C ALA A 23 -17.66 -3.02 2.47
N ASP A 24 -16.64 -3.64 3.05
CA ASP A 24 -15.28 -3.62 2.56
C ASP A 24 -15.14 -4.30 1.19
N LEU A 25 -15.71 -5.51 1.07
CA LEU A 25 -15.78 -6.25 -0.18
C LEU A 25 -16.43 -5.42 -1.29
N VAL A 26 -17.58 -4.77 -1.00
CA VAL A 26 -18.29 -3.94 -1.97
C VAL A 26 -17.44 -2.74 -2.41
N LEU A 27 -16.82 -2.02 -1.46
CA LEU A 27 -16.02 -0.85 -1.76
C LEU A 27 -14.79 -1.18 -2.60
N TYR A 28 -14.08 -2.27 -2.30
CA TYR A 28 -12.91 -2.67 -3.08
C TYR A 28 -13.29 -3.24 -4.45
N ILE A 29 -14.45 -3.89 -4.62
CA ILE A 29 -14.96 -4.26 -5.94
C ILE A 29 -15.21 -3.01 -6.79
N LEU A 30 -15.87 -2.00 -6.22
CA LEU A 30 -16.10 -0.74 -6.93
C LEU A 30 -14.79 -0.03 -7.29
N LEU A 31 -13.79 -0.07 -6.40
CA LEU A 31 -12.48 0.52 -6.63
C LEU A 31 -11.61 -0.29 -7.61
N LEU A 32 -11.87 -1.58 -7.80
CA LEU A 32 -11.12 -2.40 -8.76
C LEU A 32 -11.30 -1.90 -10.20
N PHE A 33 -12.51 -1.49 -10.60
CA PHE A 33 -12.80 -1.01 -11.96
C PHE A 33 -11.93 0.18 -12.39
N PRO A 34 -11.84 1.30 -11.63
CA PRO A 34 -10.95 2.39 -12.00
C PRO A 34 -9.48 1.96 -11.98
N VAL A 35 -9.06 1.08 -11.06
CA VAL A 35 -7.66 0.60 -11.00
C VAL A 35 -7.26 -0.23 -12.22
N LEU A 36 -8.15 -1.09 -12.72
CA LEU A 36 -7.90 -1.83 -13.97
C LEU A 36 -7.69 -0.86 -15.14
N ARG A 37 -8.52 0.19 -15.23
CA ARG A 37 -8.37 1.22 -16.25
C ARG A 37 -7.06 2.00 -16.13
N ILE A 38 -6.67 2.39 -14.91
CA ILE A 38 -5.42 3.10 -14.65
C ILE A 38 -4.23 2.23 -15.09
N THR A 39 -4.23 0.96 -14.67
CA THR A 39 -3.18 0.00 -15.02
C THR A 39 -3.03 -0.15 -16.53
N TRP A 40 -4.15 -0.29 -17.25
CA TRP A 40 -4.14 -0.37 -18.71
C TRP A 40 -3.54 0.90 -19.33
N LYS A 41 -3.92 2.08 -18.81
CA LYS A 41 -3.50 3.37 -19.36
C LYS A 41 -2.03 3.70 -19.11
N HIS A 42 -1.47 3.32 -17.96
CA HIS A 42 -0.04 3.52 -17.65
C HIS A 42 0.89 2.58 -18.44
N GLY A 43 0.37 1.44 -18.89
CA GLY A 43 1.07 0.54 -19.82
C GLY A 43 2.44 0.08 -19.29
N LYS A 44 3.45 0.05 -20.17
CA LYS A 44 4.81 -0.44 -19.84
C LYS A 44 5.56 0.44 -18.84
N SER A 45 5.24 1.74 -18.77
CA SER A 45 5.93 2.67 -17.86
C SER A 45 5.59 2.42 -16.40
N GLY A 46 4.33 2.05 -16.12
CA GLY A 46 3.85 1.78 -14.76
C GLY A 46 3.84 0.30 -14.36
N MET A 47 4.51 -0.57 -15.13
CA MET A 47 4.49 -2.03 -14.94
C MET A 47 5.03 -2.50 -13.58
N VAL A 48 5.74 -1.65 -12.84
CA VAL A 48 6.26 -1.97 -11.50
C VAL A 48 5.22 -1.70 -10.40
N CYS A 49 4.47 -0.61 -10.48
CA CYS A 49 3.56 -0.18 -9.42
C CYS A 49 2.17 -0.83 -9.55
N TRP A 50 1.58 -0.77 -10.74
CA TRP A 50 0.16 -1.09 -10.93
C TRP A 50 -0.18 -2.58 -10.77
N PRO A 51 0.64 -3.56 -11.23
CA PRO A 51 0.36 -4.96 -10.98
C PRO A 51 0.40 -5.33 -9.49
N ILE A 52 1.31 -4.72 -8.73
CA ILE A 52 1.37 -4.87 -7.27
C ILE A 52 0.08 -4.32 -6.64
N PHE A 53 -0.36 -3.15 -7.09
CA PHE A 53 -1.61 -2.58 -6.59
C PHE A 53 -2.85 -3.41 -6.97
N ILE A 54 -2.89 -4.01 -8.17
CA ILE A 54 -3.97 -4.97 -8.53
C ILE A 54 -3.94 -6.19 -7.62
N SER A 55 -2.75 -6.72 -7.28
CA SER A 55 -2.63 -7.92 -6.44
C SER A 55 -3.15 -7.74 -5.00
N TYR A 56 -3.27 -6.49 -4.54
CA TYR A 56 -3.90 -6.15 -3.26
C TYR A 56 -5.38 -6.57 -3.20
N PHE A 57 -6.14 -6.36 -4.27
CA PHE A 57 -7.59 -6.60 -4.32
C PHE A 57 -7.98 -8.07 -4.07
N PRO A 58 -7.42 -9.09 -4.77
CA PRO A 58 -7.77 -10.48 -4.50
C PRO A 58 -7.37 -10.92 -3.09
N LEU A 59 -6.26 -10.43 -2.53
CA LEU A 59 -5.88 -10.71 -1.14
C LEU A 59 -6.94 -10.20 -0.17
N ARG A 60 -7.48 -9.00 -0.43
CA ARG A 60 -8.56 -8.43 0.36
C ARG A 60 -9.85 -9.23 0.20
N PHE A 61 -10.24 -9.56 -1.03
CA PHE A 61 -11.45 -10.36 -1.29
C PHE A 61 -11.42 -11.71 -0.59
N VAL A 62 -10.27 -12.42 -0.63
CA VAL A 62 -10.11 -13.68 0.09
C VAL A 62 -10.20 -13.45 1.60
N SER A 63 -9.59 -12.38 2.12
CA SER A 63 -9.65 -12.04 3.55
C SER A 63 -11.08 -11.79 4.03
N ASP A 64 -11.89 -11.08 3.25
CA ASP A 64 -13.26 -10.71 3.63
C ASP A 64 -14.23 -11.86 3.40
N ALA A 65 -14.11 -12.57 2.27
CA ALA A 65 -14.87 -13.78 2.01
C ALA A 65 -14.63 -14.85 3.09
N TYR A 66 -13.38 -15.00 3.54
CA TYR A 66 -13.05 -15.93 4.62
C TYR A 66 -13.71 -15.54 5.96
N GLN A 67 -13.72 -14.25 6.30
CA GLN A 67 -14.40 -13.75 7.51
C GLN A 67 -15.92 -13.95 7.44
N ILE A 68 -16.53 -13.75 6.26
CA ILE A 68 -17.96 -13.96 6.04
C ILE A 68 -18.31 -15.46 6.11
N ALA A 69 -17.49 -16.32 5.50
CA ALA A 69 -17.71 -17.77 5.48
C ALA A 69 -17.60 -18.39 6.89
N ASN A 70 -16.68 -17.88 7.72
CA ASN A 70 -16.45 -18.35 9.09
C ASN A 70 -17.15 -17.48 10.15
N ARG A 71 -18.32 -16.95 9.81
CA ARG A 71 -19.13 -16.08 10.69
C ARG A 71 -19.45 -16.67 12.07
N ASN A 72 -19.41 -17.99 12.23
CA ASN A 72 -19.72 -18.68 13.48
C ASN A 72 -18.53 -18.70 14.47
N GLU A 73 -17.29 -18.52 13.99
CA GLU A 73 -16.06 -18.48 14.81
C GLU A 73 -15.08 -17.41 14.29
N PRO A 74 -15.46 -16.11 14.26
CA PRO A 74 -14.68 -15.05 13.64
C PRO A 74 -13.40 -14.66 14.40
N GLU A 75 -13.19 -15.23 15.59
CA GLU A 75 -12.15 -14.80 16.54
C GLU A 75 -10.94 -15.74 16.58
N ILE A 76 -10.97 -16.86 15.85
CA ILE A 76 -9.82 -17.78 15.80
C ILE A 76 -8.85 -17.28 14.73
N PRO A 77 -7.61 -16.89 15.09
CA PRO A 77 -6.60 -16.49 14.12
C PRO A 77 -6.26 -17.68 13.21
N ASN A 78 -6.69 -17.62 11.95
CA ASN A 78 -6.31 -18.62 10.94
C ASN A 78 -5.17 -18.09 10.06
N ALA A 79 -4.29 -18.99 9.64
CA ALA A 79 -3.25 -18.78 8.65
C ALA A 79 -3.75 -18.02 7.41
N VAL A 80 -4.96 -18.30 6.90
CA VAL A 80 -5.53 -17.57 5.75
C VAL A 80 -5.65 -16.08 6.05
N ALA A 81 -6.30 -15.71 7.16
CA ALA A 81 -6.50 -14.31 7.54
C ALA A 81 -5.19 -13.60 7.89
N ILE A 82 -4.22 -14.32 8.49
CA ILE A 82 -2.89 -13.80 8.79
C ILE A 82 -2.13 -13.51 7.48
N MET A 83 -2.13 -14.47 6.53
CA MET A 83 -1.43 -14.33 5.26
C MET A 83 -2.05 -13.27 4.35
N THR A 84 -3.38 -13.19 4.25
CA THR A 84 -4.04 -12.17 3.43
C THR A 84 -3.83 -10.76 3.99
N ASN A 85 -3.84 -10.60 5.32
CA ASN A 85 -3.51 -9.32 5.95
C ASN A 85 -2.05 -8.92 5.74
N ALA A 86 -1.11 -9.84 5.93
CA ALA A 86 0.31 -9.60 5.67
C ALA A 86 0.57 -9.24 4.20
N GLY A 87 -0.03 -10.00 3.27
CA GLY A 87 0.04 -9.74 1.84
C GLY A 87 -0.57 -8.38 1.46
N SER A 88 -1.67 -8.00 2.08
CA SER A 88 -2.33 -6.70 1.87
C SER A 88 -1.40 -5.55 2.27
N ILE A 89 -0.76 -5.64 3.44
CA ILE A 89 0.24 -4.67 3.91
C ILE A 89 1.42 -4.63 2.93
N ALA A 90 1.90 -5.78 2.46
CA ALA A 90 2.99 -5.87 1.50
C ALA A 90 2.63 -5.13 0.21
N CYS A 91 1.48 -5.45 -0.39
CA CYS A 91 1.06 -4.85 -1.65
C CYS A 91 0.92 -3.33 -1.54
N LEU A 92 0.30 -2.81 -0.47
CA LEU A 92 0.16 -1.36 -0.29
C LEU A 92 1.52 -0.67 -0.07
N SER A 93 2.38 -1.23 0.78
CA SER A 93 3.73 -0.67 1.01
C SER A 93 4.56 -0.68 -0.28
N LEU A 94 4.55 -1.78 -1.02
CA LEU A 94 5.27 -1.92 -2.29
C LEU A 94 4.67 -1.02 -3.38
N THR A 95 3.37 -0.76 -3.35
CA THR A 95 2.72 0.21 -4.25
C THR A 95 3.28 1.61 -4.01
N ILE A 96 3.40 2.05 -2.75
CA ILE A 96 4.00 3.36 -2.43
C ILE A 96 5.45 3.46 -2.93
N ILE A 97 6.25 2.41 -2.70
CA ILE A 97 7.61 2.28 -3.24
C ILE A 97 7.60 2.36 -4.78
N GLY A 98 6.66 1.66 -5.43
CA GLY A 98 6.49 1.64 -6.88
C GLY A 98 6.12 3.00 -7.47
N LEU A 99 5.25 3.77 -6.82
CA LEU A 99 4.89 5.13 -7.25
C LEU A 99 6.12 6.05 -7.29
N ILE A 100 6.94 6.01 -6.23
CA ILE A 100 8.17 6.83 -6.15
C ILE A 100 9.16 6.41 -7.21
N TYR A 101 9.33 5.10 -7.42
CA TYR A 101 10.18 4.57 -8.48
C TYR A 101 9.73 5.03 -9.87
N GLU A 102 8.44 4.97 -10.16
CA GLU A 102 7.86 5.39 -11.44
C GLU A 102 8.14 6.87 -11.72
N VAL A 103 7.96 7.74 -10.72
CA VAL A 103 8.34 9.16 -10.83
C VAL A 103 9.82 9.31 -11.18
N ASN A 104 10.70 8.58 -10.49
CA ASN A 104 12.15 8.71 -10.70
C ASN A 104 12.64 8.15 -12.04
N VAL A 105 11.95 7.16 -12.62
CA VAL A 105 12.27 6.59 -13.95
C VAL A 105 11.79 7.51 -15.07
N ILE A 106 10.68 8.21 -14.87
CA ILE A 106 10.06 9.07 -15.89
C ILE A 106 10.76 10.43 -15.99
N LEU A 107 11.35 10.94 -14.90
CA LEU A 107 12.05 12.21 -14.92
C LEU A 107 13.45 12.06 -15.55
N PRO A 108 13.86 12.94 -16.48
CA PRO A 108 15.13 12.85 -17.19
C PRO A 108 16.36 13.27 -16.36
N LEU A 109 16.19 13.60 -15.08
CA LEU A 109 17.30 14.01 -14.21
C LEU A 109 18.19 12.83 -13.82
N PRO A 110 19.52 12.98 -13.85
CA PRO A 110 20.44 11.97 -13.31
C PRO A 110 20.20 11.82 -11.80
N PRO A 111 19.94 10.59 -11.36
CA PRO A 111 20.99 9.68 -10.95
C PRO A 111 21.10 8.47 -11.89
N LYS A 112 22.18 7.69 -11.74
CA LYS A 112 22.36 6.45 -12.50
C LYS A 112 21.12 5.57 -12.27
N ARG A 113 20.48 5.07 -13.34
CA ARG A 113 19.33 4.14 -13.26
C ARG A 113 19.56 2.97 -12.28
N TRP A 114 20.83 2.62 -12.06
CA TRP A 114 21.28 1.66 -11.05
C TRP A 114 20.97 2.07 -9.61
N THR A 115 21.17 3.34 -9.23
CA THR A 115 20.90 3.82 -7.87
C THR A 115 19.42 3.70 -7.53
N GLU A 116 18.51 4.06 -8.45
CA GLU A 116 17.06 3.91 -8.24
C GLU A 116 16.63 2.45 -8.16
N ARG A 117 17.26 1.57 -8.94
CA ARG A 117 17.02 0.12 -8.87
C ARG A 117 17.51 -0.47 -7.55
N ILE A 118 18.67 -0.02 -7.04
CA ILE A 118 19.19 -0.45 -5.74
C ILE A 118 18.27 0.06 -4.62
N MET A 119 17.85 1.33 -4.66
CA MET A 119 16.91 1.87 -3.67
C MET A 119 15.59 1.11 -3.68
N LEU A 120 15.02 0.84 -4.86
CA LEU A 120 13.84 -0.01 -5.02
C LEU A 120 14.07 -1.40 -4.41
N ALA A 121 15.18 -2.08 -4.75
CA ALA A 121 15.47 -3.41 -4.27
C ALA A 121 15.66 -3.46 -2.75
N VAL A 122 16.44 -2.52 -2.18
CA VAL A 122 16.72 -2.47 -0.74
C VAL A 122 15.46 -2.16 0.06
N THR A 123 14.68 -1.15 -0.34
CA THR A 123 13.45 -0.78 0.37
C THR A 123 12.38 -1.88 0.26
N HIS A 124 12.26 -2.52 -0.91
CA HIS A 124 11.40 -3.67 -1.12
C HIS A 124 11.81 -4.86 -0.24
N LEU A 125 13.09 -5.26 -0.27
CA LEU A 125 13.60 -6.38 0.51
C LEU A 125 13.45 -6.12 2.02
N ALA A 126 13.79 -4.91 2.49
CA ALA A 126 13.62 -4.55 3.90
C ALA A 126 12.14 -4.61 4.33
N MET A 127 11.22 -4.13 3.50
CA MET A 127 9.78 -4.17 3.78
C MET A 127 9.25 -5.61 3.81
N THR A 128 9.56 -6.40 2.78
CA THR A 128 9.13 -7.81 2.71
C THR A 128 9.73 -8.66 3.82
N ALA A 129 10.99 -8.43 4.20
CA ALA A 129 11.62 -9.09 5.35
C ALA A 129 10.94 -8.71 6.66
N GLY A 130 10.64 -7.42 6.87
CA GLY A 130 9.90 -6.96 8.05
C GLY A 130 8.53 -7.61 8.17
N ILE A 131 7.78 -7.69 7.07
CA ILE A 131 6.47 -8.36 7.02
C ILE A 131 6.60 -9.84 7.30
N ALA A 132 7.56 -10.54 6.69
CA ALA A 132 7.77 -11.96 6.90
C ALA A 132 8.13 -12.28 8.36
N LEU A 133 9.05 -11.51 8.96
CA LEU A 133 9.43 -11.64 10.37
C LEU A 133 8.26 -11.37 11.31
N ALA A 134 7.50 -10.30 11.06
CA ALA A 134 6.31 -9.95 11.85
C ALA A 134 5.23 -11.03 11.77
N THR A 135 4.96 -11.52 10.55
CA THR A 135 3.90 -12.50 10.30
C THR A 135 4.26 -13.87 10.88
N TYR A 136 5.48 -14.34 10.64
CA TYR A 136 5.95 -15.61 11.18
C TYR A 136 6.10 -15.56 12.70
N GLY A 137 6.78 -14.54 13.21
CA GLY A 137 7.02 -14.37 14.64
C GLY A 137 5.73 -14.16 15.43
N GLY A 138 4.77 -13.41 14.88
CA GLY A 138 3.47 -13.11 15.48
C GLY A 138 2.39 -14.19 15.27
N SER A 139 2.70 -15.28 14.55
CA SER A 139 1.75 -16.38 14.38
C SER A 139 1.49 -17.10 15.71
N PRO A 140 0.27 -17.59 15.98
CA PRO A 140 -0.03 -18.34 17.20
C PRO A 140 0.83 -19.61 17.32
N LYS A 141 1.31 -19.94 18.54
CA LYS A 141 2.01 -21.21 18.79
C LYS A 141 1.05 -22.39 18.64
N ALA A 142 1.41 -23.36 17.80
CA ALA A 142 0.65 -24.60 17.68
C ALA A 142 0.63 -25.37 19.01
N GLY A 143 -0.56 -25.67 19.53
CA GLY A 143 -0.74 -26.49 20.73
C GLY A 143 -0.61 -25.78 22.08
N ALA A 144 -0.42 -24.46 22.12
CA ALA A 144 -0.37 -23.69 23.37
C ALA A 144 -1.59 -22.75 23.51
N LYS A 145 -2.17 -22.64 24.71
CA LYS A 145 -3.17 -21.62 25.03
C LYS A 145 -2.49 -20.27 25.20
N GLY A 146 -2.24 -19.59 24.07
CA GLY A 146 -1.68 -18.25 24.01
C GLY A 146 -0.18 -18.20 23.69
N GLY A 147 0.26 -17.01 23.26
CA GLY A 147 1.63 -16.73 22.85
C GLY A 147 1.87 -16.91 21.35
N VAL A 148 2.92 -16.24 20.85
CA VAL A 148 3.31 -16.22 19.44
C VAL A 148 4.58 -17.04 19.21
N VAL A 149 4.80 -17.54 17.99
CA VAL A 149 5.94 -18.40 17.63
C VAL A 149 7.27 -17.82 18.13
N ALA A 150 7.51 -16.54 17.87
CA ALA A 150 8.71 -15.84 18.33
C ALA A 150 8.44 -14.35 18.51
N GLU A 151 8.29 -13.93 19.76
CA GLU A 151 7.99 -12.54 20.16
C GLU A 151 9.03 -11.55 19.64
N ASN A 152 10.32 -11.87 19.82
CA ASN A 152 11.41 -11.02 19.35
C ASN A 152 11.40 -10.83 17.82
N LEU A 153 11.00 -11.86 17.06
CA LEU A 153 10.87 -11.74 15.60
C LEU A 153 9.67 -10.88 15.22
N ASN A 154 8.55 -11.02 15.94
CA ASN A 154 7.37 -10.19 15.74
C ASN A 154 7.69 -8.70 15.95
N GLN A 155 8.32 -8.37 17.08
CA GLN A 155 8.71 -7.01 17.44
C GLN A 155 9.75 -6.44 16.45
N THR A 156 10.79 -7.21 16.15
CA THR A 156 11.85 -6.78 15.22
C THR A 156 11.30 -6.55 13.81
N GLY A 157 10.42 -7.43 13.32
CA GLY A 157 9.78 -7.28 12.02
C GLY A 157 8.94 -6.01 11.93
N ASN A 158 8.13 -5.73 12.96
CA ASN A 158 7.33 -4.51 13.02
C ASN A 158 8.18 -3.24 13.12
N CYS A 159 9.25 -3.25 13.93
CA CYS A 159 10.22 -2.16 14.00
C CYS A 159 10.89 -1.92 12.64
N LEU A 160 11.29 -2.98 11.93
CA LEU A 160 11.92 -2.89 10.62
C LEU A 160 10.97 -2.28 9.58
N MET A 161 9.69 -2.69 9.56
CA MET A 161 8.67 -2.10 8.68
C MET A 161 8.51 -0.60 8.95
N MET A 162 8.36 -0.22 10.22
CA MET A 162 8.19 1.19 10.63
C MET A 162 9.42 2.02 10.26
N PHE A 163 10.61 1.53 10.57
CA PHE A 163 11.88 2.18 10.23
C PHE A 163 12.02 2.39 8.72
N THR A 164 11.74 1.35 7.93
CA THR A 164 11.82 1.41 6.47
C THR A 164 10.81 2.41 5.89
N MET A 165 9.59 2.45 6.43
CA MET A 165 8.54 3.36 5.97
C MET A 165 8.84 4.84 6.31
N ILE A 166 9.33 5.11 7.52
CA ILE A 166 9.65 6.49 7.95
C ILE A 166 10.95 6.96 7.29
N PHE A 167 12.05 6.25 7.52
CA PHE A 167 13.37 6.73 7.13
C PHE A 167 13.70 6.38 5.69
N GLY A 168 13.44 5.15 5.26
CA GLY A 168 13.73 4.71 3.88
C GLY A 168 12.85 5.43 2.86
N ILE A 169 11.54 5.25 2.98
CA ILE A 169 10.56 5.82 2.03
C ILE A 169 10.44 7.33 2.22
N GLY A 170 10.42 7.85 3.46
CA GLY A 170 10.39 9.30 3.71
C GLY A 170 11.60 10.04 3.13
N TRP A 171 12.81 9.49 3.28
CA TRP A 171 14.00 10.06 2.63
C TRP A 171 13.88 10.03 1.11
N TRP A 172 13.40 8.92 0.54
CA TRP A 172 13.27 8.77 -0.91
C TRP A 172 12.23 9.74 -1.49
N ILE A 173 11.11 9.96 -0.80
CA ILE A 173 10.12 10.98 -1.15
C ILE A 173 10.76 12.36 -1.13
N TRP A 174 11.49 12.72 -0.07
CA TRP A 174 12.14 14.02 0.03
C TRP A 174 13.15 14.26 -1.09
N ALA A 175 13.99 13.26 -1.39
CA ALA A 175 14.95 13.33 -2.50
C ALA A 175 14.24 13.46 -3.86
N THR A 176 13.16 12.69 -4.07
CA THR A 176 12.35 12.73 -5.30
C THR A 176 11.63 14.06 -5.46
N GLN A 177 11.11 14.63 -4.37
CA GLN A 177 10.43 15.94 -4.38
C GLN A 177 11.36 17.05 -4.85
N LYS A 178 12.61 17.07 -4.35
CA LYS A 178 13.62 18.04 -4.80
C LYS A 178 13.86 17.96 -6.31
N ARG A 179 13.88 16.74 -6.87
CA ARG A 179 14.04 16.49 -8.31
C ARG A 179 12.82 16.91 -9.12
N VAL A 180 11.61 16.57 -8.67
CA VAL A 180 10.37 17.00 -9.34
C VAL A 180 10.31 18.53 -9.39
N MET A 181 10.63 19.20 -8.28
CA MET A 181 10.54 20.66 -8.18
C MET A 181 11.59 21.42 -8.98
N SER A 182 12.69 20.78 -9.40
CA SER A 182 13.68 21.39 -10.30
C SER A 182 13.31 21.27 -11.78
N LEU A 183 12.29 20.49 -12.14
CA LEU A 183 11.83 20.24 -13.51
C LEU A 183 10.47 20.86 -13.84
N LYS A 184 10.13 22.02 -13.27
CA LYS A 184 8.81 22.66 -13.45
C LYS A 184 8.39 22.89 -14.91
N SER A 185 9.35 23.02 -15.83
CA SER A 185 9.12 23.23 -17.26
C SER A 185 8.96 21.94 -18.08
N HIS A 186 9.16 20.75 -17.48
CA HIS A 186 9.11 19.48 -18.19
C HIS A 186 7.64 18.99 -18.35
N PRO A 187 7.25 18.44 -19.51
CA PRO A 187 5.87 17.96 -19.74
C PRO A 187 5.40 16.91 -18.73
N ASN A 188 6.31 16.05 -18.24
CA ASN A 188 6.00 15.06 -17.20
C ASN A 188 6.01 15.61 -15.75
N PHE A 189 6.17 16.91 -15.53
CA PHE A 189 6.14 17.52 -14.18
C PHE A 189 4.80 17.29 -13.50
N VAL A 190 3.69 17.62 -14.18
CA VAL A 190 2.34 17.58 -13.60
C VAL A 190 1.94 16.15 -13.22
N PRO A 191 2.04 15.15 -14.11
CA PRO A 191 1.69 13.77 -13.75
C PRO A 191 2.62 13.18 -12.67
N GLY A 192 3.93 13.45 -12.75
CA GLY A 192 4.90 12.98 -11.74
C GLY A 192 4.65 13.60 -10.37
N LYS A 193 4.21 14.86 -10.32
CA LYS A 193 3.79 15.53 -9.08
C LYS A 193 2.56 14.87 -8.46
N TYR A 194 1.58 14.44 -9.27
CA TYR A 194 0.39 13.74 -8.75
C TYR A 194 0.71 12.35 -8.18
N LEU A 195 1.60 11.58 -8.82
CA LEU A 195 2.09 10.31 -8.26
C LEU A 195 2.83 10.52 -6.94
N LEU A 196 3.70 11.53 -6.87
CA LEU A 196 4.42 11.86 -5.65
C LEU A 196 3.47 12.34 -4.54
N LEU A 197 2.48 13.17 -4.87
CA LEU A 197 1.47 13.64 -3.92
C LEU A 197 0.62 12.48 -3.40
N ALA A 198 0.29 11.51 -4.25
CA ALA A 198 -0.41 10.31 -3.83
C ALA A 198 0.45 9.43 -2.90
N ALA A 199 1.76 9.29 -3.16
CA ALA A 199 2.67 8.62 -2.25
C ALA A 199 2.76 9.35 -0.89
N CYS A 200 2.88 10.69 -0.89
CA CYS A 200 2.87 11.50 0.32
C CYS A 200 1.55 11.39 1.10
N ALA A 201 0.41 11.35 0.40
CA ALA A 201 -0.91 11.21 1.02
C ALA A 201 -1.15 9.79 1.56
N ALA A 202 -0.66 8.75 0.88
CA ALA A 202 -0.79 7.36 1.30
C ALA A 202 0.09 7.01 2.51
N LEU A 203 1.30 7.59 2.58
CA LEU A 203 2.28 7.28 3.62
C LEU A 203 1.76 7.39 5.07
N PRO A 204 1.08 8.47 5.51
CA PRO A 204 0.59 8.58 6.89
C PRO A 204 -0.45 7.50 7.22
N PHE A 205 -1.34 7.15 6.28
CA PHE A 205 -2.33 6.09 6.51
C PHE A 205 -1.66 4.72 6.59
N GLN A 206 -0.66 4.46 5.75
CA GLN A 206 0.11 3.21 5.84
C GLN A 206 0.92 3.13 7.14
N LEU A 207 1.45 4.26 7.64
CA LEU A 207 2.11 4.35 8.94
C LEU A 207 1.16 4.06 10.10
N ILE A 208 -0.10 4.54 10.06
CA ILE A 208 -1.11 4.18 11.07
C ILE A 208 -1.31 2.66 11.10
N ARG A 209 -1.43 2.02 9.93
CA ARG A 209 -1.65 0.57 9.83
C ARG A 209 -0.47 -0.24 10.36
N ILE A 210 0.76 0.17 10.05
CA ILE A 210 1.99 -0.48 10.54
C ILE A 210 2.21 -0.19 12.02
N GLY A 211 1.95 1.04 12.47
CA GLY A 211 2.03 1.45 13.87
C GLY A 211 1.06 0.66 14.75
N TYR A 212 -0.15 0.39 14.25
CA TYR A 212 -1.10 -0.48 14.93
C TYR A 212 -0.55 -1.91 15.14
N ASN A 213 0.08 -2.52 14.11
CA ASN A 213 0.73 -3.82 14.28
C ASN A 213 1.91 -3.78 15.25
N LEU A 214 2.68 -2.69 15.24
CA LEU A 214 3.78 -2.47 16.16
C LEU A 214 3.27 -2.39 17.62
N THR A 215 2.20 -1.64 17.87
CA THR A 215 1.57 -1.59 19.20
C THR A 215 1.10 -2.98 19.63
N MET A 216 0.47 -3.74 18.75
CA MET A 216 0.06 -5.12 19.05
C MET A 216 1.22 -6.08 19.30
N ALA A 217 2.38 -5.83 18.70
CA ALA A 217 3.60 -6.61 18.93
C ALA A 217 4.22 -6.32 20.31
N PHE A 218 4.20 -5.07 20.80
CA PHE A 218 4.78 -4.75 22.10
C PHE A 218 3.79 -4.86 23.26
N THR A 219 2.50 -4.63 22.99
CA THR A 219 1.48 -4.61 24.03
C THR A 219 0.14 -5.12 23.48
N PRO A 220 -0.10 -6.44 23.54
CA PRO A 220 -1.34 -7.03 23.08
C PRO A 220 -2.47 -6.72 24.07
N TYR A 221 -3.24 -5.66 23.79
CA TYR A 221 -4.45 -5.33 24.54
C TYR A 221 -5.68 -5.92 23.85
N ALA A 222 -6.57 -6.56 24.61
CA ALA A 222 -7.78 -7.21 24.06
C ALA A 222 -8.70 -6.27 23.27
N VAL A 223 -8.79 -4.99 23.63
CA VAL A 223 -9.69 -4.01 22.97
C VAL A 223 -9.22 -3.64 21.55
N ILE A 224 -7.91 -3.66 21.31
CA ILE A 224 -7.32 -3.35 20.01
C ILE A 224 -6.88 -4.61 19.25
N ASP A 225 -7.21 -5.80 19.74
CA ASP A 225 -6.84 -7.04 19.08
C ASP A 225 -7.45 -7.13 17.66
N PRO A 226 -6.68 -7.53 16.63
CA PRO A 226 -7.18 -7.64 15.26
C PRO A 226 -8.39 -8.57 15.11
N PHE A 227 -8.53 -9.59 15.99
CA PHE A 227 -9.53 -10.66 15.89
C PHE A 227 -10.70 -10.49 16.89
N SER A 228 -10.41 -10.05 18.11
CA SER A 228 -11.37 -9.90 19.21
C SER A 228 -11.66 -8.44 19.57
N GLY A 229 -10.88 -7.49 19.05
CA GLY A 229 -11.02 -6.07 19.36
C GLY A 229 -12.32 -5.43 18.89
N SER A 230 -12.54 -4.22 19.37
CA SER A 230 -13.75 -3.45 19.11
C SER A 230 -14.01 -3.23 17.61
N PHE A 231 -15.27 -3.04 17.24
CA PHE A 231 -15.64 -2.59 15.89
C PHE A 231 -14.87 -1.32 15.48
N ALA A 232 -14.77 -0.36 16.41
CA ALA A 232 -14.11 0.93 16.15
C ALA A 232 -12.62 0.78 15.83
N SER A 233 -11.89 -0.06 16.57
CA SER A 233 -10.45 -0.31 16.31
C SER A 233 -10.23 -0.98 14.97
N ARG A 234 -11.07 -1.96 14.60
CA ARG A 234 -11.01 -2.59 13.27
C ARG A 234 -11.31 -1.60 12.14
N LEU A 235 -12.35 -0.78 12.32
CA LEU A 235 -12.74 0.22 11.33
C LEU A 235 -11.65 1.28 11.15
N LEU A 236 -11.10 1.83 12.23
CA LEU A 236 -10.20 2.98 12.19
C LEU A 236 -8.71 2.62 12.03
N LEU A 237 -8.28 1.44 12.49
CA LEU A 237 -6.86 1.06 12.49
C LEU A 237 -6.52 -0.03 11.45
N MET A 238 -7.51 -0.80 10.99
CA MET A 238 -7.30 -1.84 9.97
C MET A 238 -7.89 -1.45 8.62
N PHE A 239 -9.19 -1.22 8.55
CA PHE A 239 -9.90 -0.97 7.29
C PHE A 239 -9.68 0.45 6.77
N GLY A 240 -10.01 1.46 7.58
CA GLY A 240 -9.97 2.88 7.20
C GLY A 240 -8.63 3.32 6.61
N PRO A 241 -7.48 3.03 7.24
CA PRO A 241 -6.18 3.44 6.72
C PRO A 241 -5.88 2.77 5.37
N GLN A 242 -6.20 1.49 5.21
CA GLN A 242 -5.99 0.77 3.95
C GLN A 242 -6.88 1.30 2.81
N LEU A 243 -8.14 1.63 3.12
CA LEU A 243 -9.06 2.25 2.16
C LEU A 243 -8.55 3.63 1.75
N CYS A 244 -8.11 4.46 2.71
CA CYS A 244 -7.54 5.77 2.42
C CYS A 244 -6.30 5.68 1.53
N VAL A 245 -5.39 4.72 1.78
CA VAL A 245 -4.25 4.44 0.89
C VAL A 245 -4.75 4.09 -0.51
N ALA A 246 -5.67 3.13 -0.64
CA ALA A 246 -6.15 2.66 -1.93
C ALA A 246 -6.84 3.78 -2.74
N ILE A 247 -7.62 4.64 -2.08
CA ILE A 247 -8.25 5.82 -2.70
C ILE A 247 -7.16 6.82 -3.13
N ALA A 248 -6.20 7.15 -2.26
CA ALA A 248 -5.14 8.10 -2.59
C ALA A 248 -4.32 7.65 -3.80
N VAL A 249 -3.94 6.36 -3.85
CA VAL A 249 -3.23 5.76 -4.98
C VAL A 249 -4.08 5.78 -6.25
N THR A 250 -5.37 5.45 -6.15
CA THR A 250 -6.29 5.45 -7.31
C THR A 250 -6.46 6.86 -7.88
N VAL A 251 -6.66 7.86 -7.03
CA VAL A 251 -6.79 9.26 -7.46
C VAL A 251 -5.48 9.77 -8.09
N GLY A 252 -4.33 9.50 -7.46
CA GLY A 252 -3.02 9.84 -8.02
C GLY A 252 -2.74 9.15 -9.36
N GLY A 253 -3.13 7.88 -9.47
CA GLY A 253 -3.05 7.09 -10.69
C GLY A 253 -3.89 7.64 -11.81
N TRP A 254 -5.13 8.02 -11.51
CA TRP A 254 -6.06 8.62 -12.47
C TRP A 254 -5.54 9.95 -13.00
N MET A 255 -5.07 10.83 -12.11
CA MET A 255 -4.54 12.15 -12.47
C MET A 255 -3.21 12.08 -13.22
N SER A 256 -2.50 10.94 -13.14
CA SER A 256 -1.24 10.70 -13.83
C SER A 256 -1.37 9.91 -15.15
N VAL A 257 -2.58 9.55 -15.58
CA VAL A 257 -2.82 8.83 -16.85
C VAL A 257 -2.24 9.54 -18.09
N GLY A 258 -2.01 10.85 -18.03
CA GLY A 258 -1.38 11.63 -19.12
C GLY A 258 0.14 11.46 -19.24
N LEU A 259 0.76 10.48 -18.57
CA LEU A 259 2.19 10.26 -18.59
C LEU A 259 2.72 9.89 -19.97
N VAL A 260 3.68 10.67 -20.48
CA VAL A 260 4.40 10.36 -21.71
C VAL A 260 5.67 9.58 -21.38
N PRO A 261 5.84 8.36 -21.92
CA PRO A 261 7.04 7.56 -21.67
C PRO A 261 8.33 8.28 -22.11
N ALA A 262 9.41 8.11 -21.35
CA ALA A 262 10.70 8.75 -21.65
C ALA A 262 11.25 8.44 -23.07
N HIS A 263 10.93 7.26 -23.64
CA HIS A 263 11.33 6.90 -25.00
C HIS A 263 10.58 7.70 -26.09
N ALA A 264 9.35 8.15 -25.81
CA ALA A 264 8.57 8.98 -26.72
C ALA A 264 9.08 10.43 -26.72
N LEU A 265 9.48 10.95 -25.55
CA LEU A 265 10.11 12.28 -25.42
C LEU A 265 11.49 12.37 -26.09
N GLY A 266 12.23 11.26 -26.14
CA GLY A 266 13.51 11.17 -26.85
C GLY A 266 13.38 11.23 -28.39
N GLN A 267 12.24 10.81 -28.95
CA GLN A 267 11.99 10.86 -30.39
C GLN A 267 11.61 12.26 -30.88
N GLU A 268 10.92 13.06 -30.05
CA GLU A 268 10.52 14.43 -30.40
C GLU A 268 11.74 15.35 -30.58
N ASN A 269 12.74 15.26 -29.69
CA ASN A 269 14.01 15.98 -29.84
C ASN A 269 14.89 15.47 -31.00
N GLN A 270 14.71 14.21 -31.43
CA GLN A 270 15.39 13.67 -32.61
C GLN A 270 14.70 14.04 -33.93
N GLY A 271 13.37 14.26 -33.92
CA GLY A 271 12.63 14.78 -35.06
C GLY A 271 13.03 16.22 -35.40
N PHE A 272 13.20 17.08 -34.39
CA PHE A 272 13.57 18.48 -34.59
C PHE A 272 15.06 18.67 -34.99
N SER A 273 15.94 17.77 -34.56
CA SER A 273 17.37 17.81 -34.93
C SER A 273 17.67 17.25 -36.33
N ARG A 274 16.75 16.49 -36.94
CA ARG A 274 16.86 16.06 -38.35
C ARG A 274 16.66 17.19 -39.37
N PHE A 275 16.10 18.32 -38.98
CA PHE A 275 15.84 19.46 -39.87
C PHE A 275 16.85 20.61 -39.73
N ARG A 276 17.92 20.44 -38.93
CA ARG A 276 18.84 21.55 -38.59
C ARG A 276 20.30 21.39 -39.02
N THR A 277 20.61 20.42 -39.86
CA THR A 277 21.93 20.35 -40.51
C THR A 277 21.77 20.47 -42.02
N PRO A 278 22.01 21.65 -42.61
CA PRO A 278 22.38 21.70 -44.02
C PRO A 278 23.67 20.88 -44.14
N ARG A 279 23.66 19.83 -44.97
CA ARG A 279 24.90 19.16 -45.37
C ARG A 279 25.74 20.20 -46.13
N PRO A 280 26.95 20.55 -45.68
CA PRO A 280 27.87 21.26 -46.55
C PRO A 280 28.29 20.27 -47.63
N TRP A 281 27.88 20.54 -48.86
CA TRP A 281 28.57 20.04 -50.03
C TRP A 281 29.86 20.84 -50.14
N VAL A 282 31.00 20.24 -49.79
CA VAL A 282 32.29 20.21 -50.50
C VAL A 282 33.17 19.19 -49.75
#